data_AF-A0A9E0B9A5-F1
#
_entry.id   AF-A0A9E0B9A5-F1
#
_cell.length_a   1.000
_cell.length_b   1.000
_cell.length_c   1.000
_cell.angle_alpha   90.00
_cell.angle_beta   90.00
_cell.angle_gamma   90.00
#
_symmetry.space_group_name_H-M   'P 1'
#
loop_
_entity.id
_entity.type
_entity.pdbx_description
1 polymer ?
#
loop_
_entity_poly.entity_id
_entity_poly.type
_entity_poly.pdbx_seq_one_letter_code
_entity_poly.pdbx_strand_id
1 'polypeptide(L)'
;MKYNLTKKISYSIIILVLLVGLSLTAIFGMNGKGYGSAKDINLGLDLAGGVSITYEIKEDNPSSQDIEDTIYKLEKRIEGRSTESQVYKEGENRITVEIPGVTDANEILTELGTPGSLEFLDYTGYTAWSQGEDYTPLLTGSDVKTAQAYTDTSSKDSTPYGVSLTFTDEGGDKFAEATANNIGSRIYIVYD
;
A
#
# COMPACT_ATOMS: atom_id res chain seq x y z
N MET A 1 16.67 -0.67 59.19
CA MET A 1 17.87 -1.51 58.96
C MET A 1 18.90 -0.67 58.20
N LYS A 2 19.95 -0.15 58.84
CA LYS A 2 20.96 0.69 58.16
C LYS A 2 21.89 -0.23 57.35
N TYR A 3 21.87 -0.14 56.03
CA TYR A 3 22.81 -0.87 55.18
C TYR A 3 24.26 -0.47 55.51
N ASN A 4 25.14 -1.47 55.64
CA ASN A 4 26.58 -1.28 55.85
C ASN A 4 27.19 -0.54 54.63
N LEU A 5 28.20 0.31 54.85
CA LEU A 5 28.79 1.20 53.83
C LEU A 5 29.22 0.43 52.58
N THR A 6 29.78 -0.76 52.73
CA THR A 6 30.13 -1.67 51.64
C THR A 6 28.92 -2.12 50.82
N LYS A 7 27.80 -2.46 51.45
CA LYS A 7 26.56 -2.79 50.73
C LYS A 7 26.04 -1.59 49.93
N LYS A 8 26.11 -0.38 50.49
CA LYS A 8 25.71 0.85 49.76
C LYS A 8 26.56 1.06 48.51
N ILE A 9 27.88 0.90 48.63
CA ILE A 9 28.81 1.01 47.50
C ILE A 9 28.49 -0.06 46.45
N SER A 10 28.29 -1.32 46.85
CA SER A 10 27.94 -2.41 45.93
C SER A 10 26.62 -2.13 45.19
N TYR A 11 25.57 -1.68 45.87
CA TYR A 11 24.31 -1.32 45.20
C TYR A 11 24.49 -0.13 44.25
N SER A 12 25.30 0.86 44.62
CA SER A 12 25.55 2.02 43.76
C SER A 12 26.30 1.64 42.48
N ILE A 13 27.24 0.69 42.55
CA ILE A 13 27.95 0.15 41.38
C ILE A 13 26.97 -0.63 40.49
N ILE A 14 26.10 -1.47 41.08
CA ILE A 14 25.11 -2.23 40.31
C ILE A 14 24.15 -1.28 39.57
N ILE A 15 23.67 -0.22 40.23
CA ILE A 15 22.81 0.80 39.60
C ILE A 15 23.54 1.50 38.46
N LEU A 16 24.82 1.85 38.64
CA LEU A 16 25.62 2.49 37.60
C LEU A 16 25.78 1.59 36.37
N VAL A 17 26.08 0.30 36.57
CA VAL A 17 26.20 -0.68 35.49
C VAL A 17 24.87 -0.85 34.75
N LEU A 18 23.75 -0.88 35.47
CA LEU A 18 22.41 -0.92 34.88
C LEU A 18 22.11 0.32 34.03
N LEU A 19 22.42 1.53 34.53
CA LEU A 19 22.23 2.77 33.77
C LEU A 19 23.07 2.79 32.51
N VAL A 20 24.34 2.38 32.59
CA VAL A 20 25.22 2.28 31.42
C VAL A 20 24.67 1.26 30.42
N GLY A 21 24.24 0.09 30.89
CA GLY A 21 23.60 -0.94 30.07
C GLY A 21 22.38 -0.41 29.32
N LEU A 22 21.44 0.24 30.01
CA LEU A 22 20.24 0.84 29.42
C LEU A 22 20.57 1.94 28.40
N SER A 23 21.58 2.77 28.69
CA SER A 23 22.04 3.82 27.79
C SER A 23 22.62 3.24 26.51
N LEU A 24 23.43 2.18 26.62
CA LEU A 24 24.02 1.49 25.48
C LEU A 24 22.94 0.81 24.63
N THR A 25 21.96 0.14 25.25
CA THR A 25 20.84 -0.45 24.51
C THR A 25 19.99 0.61 23.81
N ALA A 26 19.79 1.78 24.41
CA ALA A 26 19.05 2.87 23.77
C ALA A 26 19.78 3.47 22.56
N ILE A 27 21.12 3.51 22.56
CA ILE A 27 21.91 4.09 21.46
C ILE A 27 22.21 3.07 20.36
N PHE A 28 22.64 1.86 20.74
CA PHE A 28 23.12 0.84 19.81
C PHE A 28 22.11 -0.27 19.54
N GLY A 29 21.03 -0.35 20.31
CA GLY A 29 20.07 -1.45 20.26
C GLY A 29 20.55 -2.69 21.00
N MET A 30 19.66 -3.66 21.13
CA MET A 30 19.92 -4.95 21.76
C MET A 30 20.52 -5.99 20.79
N ASN A 31 20.57 -5.70 19.49
CA ASN A 31 21.17 -6.56 18.46
C ASN A 31 21.92 -5.74 17.40
N GLY A 32 22.62 -6.41 16.48
CA GLY A 32 23.36 -5.76 15.37
C GLY A 32 22.51 -5.02 14.33
N LYS A 33 21.18 -5.03 14.47
CA LYS A 33 20.23 -4.25 13.65
C LYS A 33 19.67 -3.03 14.38
N GLY A 34 20.08 -2.77 15.63
CA GLY A 34 19.60 -1.61 16.39
C GLY A 34 18.25 -1.80 17.07
N TYR A 35 17.76 -3.03 17.18
CA TYR A 35 16.44 -3.33 17.77
C TYR A 35 16.31 -2.80 19.20
N GLY A 36 15.27 -2.03 19.49
CA GLY A 36 15.07 -1.40 20.81
C GLY A 36 15.97 -0.19 21.07
N SER A 37 16.70 0.28 20.07
CA SER A 37 17.33 1.60 20.11
C SER A 37 16.29 2.69 19.88
N ALA A 38 16.59 3.92 20.29
CA ALA A 38 15.76 5.08 20.00
C ALA A 38 15.60 5.36 18.49
N LYS A 39 16.48 4.80 17.64
CA LYS A 39 16.44 4.96 16.18
C LYS A 39 15.54 3.95 15.47
N ASP A 40 15.09 2.92 16.18
CA ASP A 40 14.27 1.82 15.65
C ASP A 40 12.76 2.04 15.86
N ILE A 41 12.39 3.23 16.31
CA ILE A 41 10.99 3.62 16.51
C ILE A 41 10.43 4.09 15.15
N ASN A 42 9.27 3.56 14.76
CA ASN A 42 8.54 4.08 13.61
C ASN A 42 8.18 5.55 13.84
N LEU A 43 8.60 6.42 12.92
CA LEU A 43 8.38 7.84 13.00
C LEU A 43 7.21 8.24 12.11
N GLY A 44 6.22 8.92 12.68
CA GLY A 44 5.16 9.57 11.91
C GLY A 44 5.66 10.77 11.11
N LEU A 45 4.78 11.38 10.31
CA LEU A 45 5.11 12.46 9.38
C LEU A 45 5.83 13.64 10.07
N ASP A 46 5.38 14.03 11.26
CA ASP A 46 5.95 15.16 12.02
C ASP A 46 7.42 14.94 12.42
N LEU A 47 7.85 13.69 12.57
CA LEU A 47 9.20 13.32 13.04
C LEU A 47 10.09 12.80 11.91
N ALA A 48 9.52 12.05 10.97
CA ALA A 48 10.23 11.54 9.79
C ALA A 48 10.38 12.59 8.69
N GLY A 49 9.53 13.63 8.71
CA GLY A 49 9.21 14.37 7.50
C GLY A 49 8.44 13.49 6.50
N GLY A 50 8.03 14.06 5.38
CA GLY A 50 7.36 13.29 4.34
C GLY A 50 6.44 14.15 3.48
N VAL A 51 5.43 13.50 2.93
CA VAL A 51 4.46 14.11 2.02
C VAL A 51 3.06 14.01 2.63
N SER A 52 2.35 15.13 2.62
CA SER A 52 0.91 15.22 2.92
C SER A 52 0.21 15.79 1.69
N ILE A 53 -0.77 15.06 1.16
CA ILE A 53 -1.54 15.45 -0.02
C ILE A 53 -3.02 15.47 0.36
N THR A 54 -3.67 16.60 0.11
CA THR A 54 -5.11 16.75 0.31
C THR A 54 -5.81 16.81 -1.05
N TYR A 55 -6.66 15.83 -1.32
CA TYR A 55 -7.54 15.77 -2.48
C TYR A 55 -8.88 16.43 -2.18
N GLU A 56 -9.46 17.08 -3.18
CA GLU A 56 -10.81 17.64 -3.13
C GLU A 56 -11.74 16.86 -4.05
N ILE A 57 -12.85 16.36 -3.50
CA ILE A 57 -13.88 15.63 -4.22
C ILE A 57 -14.63 16.64 -5.12
N LYS A 58 -14.66 16.34 -6.42
CA LYS A 58 -15.30 17.20 -7.44
C LYS A 58 -16.80 16.94 -7.59
N GLU A 59 -17.28 15.81 -7.11
CA GLU A 59 -18.70 15.47 -7.11
C GLU A 59 -19.45 16.26 -6.03
N ASP A 60 -20.64 16.74 -6.38
CA ASP A 60 -21.54 17.40 -5.43
C ASP A 60 -22.27 16.35 -4.57
N ASN A 61 -22.13 16.43 -3.25
CA ASN A 61 -22.72 15.49 -2.28
C ASN A 61 -22.33 14.02 -2.52
N PRO A 62 -21.03 13.67 -2.47
CA PRO A 62 -20.58 12.29 -2.59
C PRO A 62 -21.22 11.40 -1.53
N SER A 63 -21.53 10.15 -1.88
CA SER A 63 -22.04 9.22 -0.88
C SER A 63 -20.94 8.84 0.11
N SER A 64 -21.31 8.48 1.34
CA SER A 64 -20.34 7.99 2.32
C SER A 64 -19.61 6.74 1.82
N GLN A 65 -20.28 5.89 1.02
CA GLN A 65 -19.68 4.70 0.46
C GLN A 65 -18.59 5.06 -0.55
N ASP A 66 -18.83 6.02 -1.44
CA ASP A 66 -17.83 6.45 -2.43
C ASP A 66 -16.59 7.03 -1.77
N ILE A 67 -16.77 7.77 -0.67
CA ILE A 67 -15.67 8.30 0.13
C ILE A 67 -14.88 7.16 0.79
N GLU A 68 -15.56 6.22 1.45
CA GLU A 68 -14.92 5.07 2.10
C GLU A 68 -14.17 4.20 1.09
N ASP A 69 -14.77 3.95 -0.09
CA ASP A 69 -14.15 3.19 -1.17
C ASP A 69 -12.92 3.92 -1.73
N THR A 70 -12.98 5.25 -1.84
CA THR A 70 -11.85 6.06 -2.29
C THR A 70 -10.72 6.05 -1.27
N ILE A 71 -11.05 6.18 0.02
CA ILE A 71 -10.06 6.05 1.12
C ILE A 71 -9.39 4.68 1.04
N TYR A 72 -10.17 3.61 0.96
CA TYR A 72 -9.65 2.24 0.87
C TYR A 72 -8.72 2.05 -0.34
N LYS A 73 -9.08 2.58 -1.52
CA LYS A 73 -8.23 2.52 -2.72
C LYS A 73 -6.92 3.28 -2.53
N LEU A 74 -6.95 4.46 -1.90
CA LEU A 74 -5.75 5.24 -1.61
C LEU A 74 -4.86 4.56 -0.56
N GLU A 75 -5.45 3.96 0.49
CA GLU A 75 -4.73 3.15 1.47
C GLU A 75 -4.00 1.98 0.80
N LYS A 76 -4.66 1.30 -0.14
CA LYS A 76 -4.06 0.21 -0.91
C LYS A 76 -2.91 0.67 -1.79
N ARG A 77 -2.99 1.85 -2.38
CA ARG A 77 -1.91 2.40 -3.23
C ARG A 77 -0.67 2.80 -2.43
N ILE A 78 -0.83 3.23 -1.17
CA ILE A 78 0.28 3.60 -0.30
C ILE A 78 0.80 2.43 0.55
N GLU A 79 0.15 1.26 0.47
CA GLU A 79 0.55 0.04 1.17
C GLU A 79 1.99 -0.33 0.77
N GLY A 80 2.82 -0.62 1.78
CA GLY A 80 4.23 -0.97 1.58
C GLY A 80 5.19 0.22 1.43
N ARG A 81 4.71 1.47 1.36
CA ARG A 81 5.57 2.67 1.36
C ARG A 81 6.05 3.06 2.76
N SER A 82 5.14 3.05 3.73
CA SER A 82 5.45 3.24 5.15
C SER A 82 4.42 2.50 6.00
N THR A 83 4.85 2.00 7.16
CA THR A 83 3.94 1.40 8.15
C THR A 83 3.12 2.44 8.90
N GLU A 84 3.53 3.71 8.84
CA GLU A 84 2.86 4.85 9.48
C GLU A 84 2.10 5.72 8.46
N SER A 85 1.92 5.24 7.23
CA SER A 85 1.07 5.89 6.24
C SER A 85 -0.39 5.88 6.68
N GLN A 86 -1.11 6.98 6.45
CA GLN A 86 -2.54 7.07 6.76
C GLN A 86 -3.32 7.81 5.68
N VAL A 87 -4.59 7.41 5.51
CA VAL A 87 -5.55 8.11 4.67
C VAL A 87 -6.80 8.39 5.49
N TYR A 88 -7.29 9.62 5.47
CA TYR A 88 -8.48 9.99 6.23
C TYR A 88 -9.29 11.08 5.53
N LYS A 89 -10.59 11.12 5.85
CA LYS A 89 -11.48 12.20 5.41
C LYS A 89 -11.19 13.47 6.22
N GLU A 90 -11.01 14.59 5.52
CA GLU A 90 -10.85 15.92 6.11
C GLU A 90 -12.08 16.80 5.81
N GLY A 91 -12.97 16.94 6.79
CA GLY A 91 -14.24 17.65 6.59
C GLY A 91 -15.23 16.84 5.75
N GLU A 92 -15.93 17.50 4.82
CA GLU A 92 -17.01 16.86 4.03
C GLU A 92 -16.56 16.42 2.64
N ASN A 93 -15.64 17.15 1.99
CA ASN A 93 -15.29 16.95 0.59
C ASN A 93 -13.79 16.77 0.32
N ARG A 94 -12.98 16.47 1.35
CA ARG A 94 -11.55 16.27 1.18
C ARG A 94 -11.06 14.97 1.78
N ILE A 95 -10.04 14.40 1.16
CA ILE A 95 -9.34 13.20 1.61
C ILE A 95 -7.85 13.53 1.69
N THR A 96 -7.26 13.35 2.86
CA THR A 96 -5.84 13.62 3.10
C THR A 96 -5.07 12.31 3.21
N VAL A 97 -3.96 12.23 2.48
CA VAL A 97 -3.03 11.11 2.44
C VAL A 97 -1.70 11.58 3.01
N GLU A 98 -1.22 10.90 4.04
CA GLU A 98 0.06 11.19 4.68
C GLU A 98 0.99 10.00 4.54
N ILE A 99 2.18 10.25 4.02
CA ILE A 99 3.21 9.25 3.80
C ILE A 99 4.51 9.73 4.46
N PRO A 100 4.88 9.18 5.62
CA PRO A 100 6.14 9.49 6.28
C PRO A 100 7.35 8.96 5.49
N GLY A 101 8.46 9.70 5.50
CA GLY A 101 9.75 9.25 4.97
C GLY A 101 9.93 9.29 3.44
N VAL A 102 8.92 9.70 2.68
CA VAL A 102 9.04 9.94 1.23
C VAL A 102 9.43 11.39 0.93
N THR A 103 10.20 11.60 -0.13
CA THR A 103 10.77 12.93 -0.44
C THR A 103 10.18 13.61 -1.68
N ASP A 104 9.64 12.84 -2.63
CA ASP A 104 9.09 13.39 -3.87
C ASP A 104 7.55 13.44 -3.81
N ALA A 105 7.01 14.62 -3.54
CA ALA A 105 5.57 14.82 -3.51
C ALA A 105 4.92 14.70 -4.91
N ASN A 106 5.64 15.05 -5.99
CA ASN A 106 5.06 15.08 -7.32
C ASN A 106 4.93 13.67 -7.90
N GLU A 107 5.89 12.78 -7.62
CA GLU A 107 5.80 11.36 -7.95
C GLU A 107 4.57 10.73 -7.28
N ILE A 108 4.43 10.91 -5.97
CA ILE A 108 3.30 10.39 -5.20
C ILE A 108 1.98 11.00 -5.68
N LEU A 109 1.93 12.30 -5.94
CA LEU A 109 0.73 12.96 -6.45
C LEU A 109 0.31 12.41 -7.82
N THR A 110 1.26 12.14 -8.71
CA THR A 110 0.98 11.59 -10.04
C THR A 110 0.43 10.17 -9.94
N GLU A 111 1.06 9.33 -9.12
CA GLU A 111 0.67 7.94 -8.90
C GLU A 111 -0.71 7.83 -8.23
N LEU A 112 -0.91 8.57 -7.15
CA LEU A 112 -2.18 8.53 -6.40
C LEU A 112 -3.31 9.27 -7.11
N GLY A 113 -3.00 10.32 -7.88
CA GLY A 113 -3.96 11.15 -8.60
C GLY A 113 -4.46 10.54 -9.91
N THR A 114 -3.80 9.51 -10.44
CA THR A 114 -4.25 8.82 -11.66
C THR A 114 -5.26 7.74 -11.27
N PRO A 115 -6.58 7.90 -11.55
CA PRO A 115 -7.53 6.82 -11.33
C PRO A 115 -7.14 5.64 -12.22
N GLY A 116 -7.05 4.45 -11.62
CA GLY A 116 -6.70 3.23 -12.32
C GLY A 116 -7.95 2.40 -12.52
N SER A 117 -8.25 1.99 -13.75
CA SER A 117 -9.29 1.01 -14.05
C SER A 117 -8.68 -0.26 -14.64
N LEU A 118 -9.25 -1.42 -14.32
CA LEU A 118 -8.86 -2.70 -14.91
C LEU A 118 -10.13 -3.36 -15.41
N GLU A 119 -10.17 -3.64 -16.71
CA GLU A 119 -11.33 -4.25 -17.36
C GLU A 119 -10.91 -5.38 -18.29
N PHE A 120 -11.74 -6.42 -18.32
CA PHE A 120 -11.59 -7.56 -19.23
C PHE A 120 -12.71 -7.50 -20.25
N LEU A 121 -12.36 -7.38 -21.52
CA LEU A 121 -13.32 -7.21 -22.63
C LEU A 121 -13.21 -8.37 -23.61
N ASP A 122 -14.33 -8.81 -24.17
CA ASP A 122 -14.30 -9.64 -25.38
C ASP A 122 -13.98 -8.77 -26.61
N TYR A 123 -13.96 -9.37 -27.79
CA TYR A 123 -13.69 -8.64 -29.03
C TYR A 123 -14.73 -7.53 -29.31
N THR A 124 -15.99 -7.77 -28.99
CA THR A 124 -17.08 -6.81 -29.22
C THR A 124 -16.95 -5.61 -28.28
N GLY A 125 -16.78 -5.87 -26.99
CA GLY A 125 -16.58 -4.86 -25.96
C GLY A 125 -15.31 -4.05 -26.19
N TYR A 126 -14.21 -4.69 -26.58
CA TYR A 126 -12.98 -3.96 -26.92
C TYR A 126 -13.16 -3.04 -28.12
N THR A 127 -13.89 -3.49 -29.15
CA THR A 127 -14.17 -2.67 -30.34
C THR A 127 -15.04 -1.45 -30.00
N ALA A 128 -16.04 -1.63 -29.14
CA ALA A 128 -16.89 -0.55 -28.64
C ALA A 128 -16.09 0.44 -27.76
N TRP A 129 -15.31 -0.05 -26.80
CA TRP A 129 -14.42 0.75 -25.96
C TRP A 129 -13.47 1.62 -26.80
N SER A 130 -12.84 1.03 -27.83
CA SER A 130 -11.91 1.74 -28.72
C SER A 130 -12.59 2.85 -29.54
N GLN A 131 -13.92 2.84 -29.66
CA GLN A 131 -14.70 3.84 -30.38
C GLN A 131 -15.42 4.82 -29.44
N GLY A 132 -15.33 4.61 -28.13
CA GLY A 132 -16.08 5.40 -27.14
C GLY A 132 -17.59 5.09 -27.13
N GLU A 133 -17.99 3.93 -27.61
CA GLU A 133 -19.38 3.45 -27.59
C GLU A 133 -19.69 2.70 -26.28
N ASP A 134 -20.97 2.55 -25.95
CA ASP A 134 -21.38 1.80 -24.76
C ASP A 134 -20.96 0.33 -24.84
N TYR A 135 -20.39 -0.18 -23.75
CA TYR A 135 -19.99 -1.58 -23.61
C TYR A 135 -20.20 -2.07 -22.19
N THR A 136 -20.00 -3.36 -21.96
CA THR A 136 -20.05 -3.96 -20.63
C THR A 136 -18.83 -4.85 -20.45
N PRO A 137 -18.01 -4.63 -19.41
CA PRO A 137 -16.87 -5.48 -19.15
C PRO A 137 -17.30 -6.87 -18.67
N LEU A 138 -16.54 -7.88 -19.05
CA LEU A 138 -16.72 -9.26 -18.59
C LEU A 138 -16.31 -9.39 -17.11
N LEU A 139 -15.21 -8.72 -16.75
CA LEU A 139 -14.69 -8.61 -15.40
C LEU A 139 -14.08 -7.23 -15.20
N THR A 140 -13.99 -6.82 -13.95
CA THR A 140 -13.38 -5.55 -13.53
C THR A 140 -12.32 -5.77 -12.44
N GLY A 141 -11.60 -4.71 -12.07
CA GLY A 141 -10.61 -4.76 -11.00
C GLY A 141 -11.15 -5.26 -9.65
N SER A 142 -12.46 -5.11 -9.36
CA SER A 142 -13.06 -5.64 -8.12
C SER A 142 -13.15 -7.17 -8.10
N ASP A 143 -13.09 -7.82 -9.26
CA ASP A 143 -13.07 -9.28 -9.36
C ASP A 143 -11.68 -9.86 -9.04
N VAL A 144 -10.65 -9.01 -8.96
CA VAL A 144 -9.26 -9.39 -8.64
C VAL A 144 -9.00 -9.31 -7.14
N LYS A 145 -8.51 -10.41 -6.56
CA LYS A 145 -8.11 -10.51 -5.15
C LYS A 145 -6.69 -10.00 -4.91
N THR A 146 -5.74 -10.38 -5.77
CA THR A 146 -4.34 -9.95 -5.67
C THR A 146 -3.69 -9.84 -7.04
N ALA A 147 -2.78 -8.88 -7.21
CA ALA A 147 -1.89 -8.77 -8.36
C ALA A 147 -0.43 -8.82 -7.89
N GLN A 148 0.41 -9.63 -8.54
CA GLN A 148 1.84 -9.76 -8.18
C GLN A 148 2.71 -9.77 -9.42
N ALA A 149 3.75 -8.93 -9.44
CA ALA A 149 4.77 -8.98 -10.48
C ALA A 149 5.55 -10.31 -10.37
N TYR A 150 5.83 -10.93 -11.50
CA TYR A 150 6.66 -12.13 -11.57
C TYR A 150 7.60 -12.09 -12.78
N THR A 151 8.65 -12.89 -12.70
CA THR A 151 9.56 -13.13 -13.82
C THR A 151 9.38 -14.56 -14.31
N ASP A 152 8.98 -14.72 -15.56
CA ASP A 152 8.99 -16.00 -16.27
C ASP A 152 10.40 -16.32 -16.77
N THR A 153 11.13 -17.07 -15.95
CA THR A 153 12.50 -17.51 -16.27
C THR A 153 12.55 -18.62 -17.33
N SER A 154 11.39 -19.13 -17.76
CA SER A 154 11.26 -20.19 -18.77
C SER A 154 10.80 -19.65 -20.14
N SER A 155 10.35 -18.39 -20.21
CA SER A 155 9.92 -17.77 -21.45
C SER A 155 11.10 -17.50 -22.40
N LYS A 156 10.86 -17.69 -23.70
CA LYS A 156 11.77 -17.30 -24.78
C LYS A 156 11.48 -15.90 -25.32
N ASP A 157 10.49 -15.22 -24.75
CA ASP A 157 10.11 -13.87 -25.15
C ASP A 157 11.15 -12.84 -24.70
N SER A 158 11.19 -11.72 -25.41
CA SER A 158 12.11 -10.61 -25.12
C SER A 158 11.84 -9.91 -23.79
N THR A 159 10.69 -10.17 -23.16
CA THR A 159 10.27 -9.57 -21.89
C THR A 159 9.82 -10.68 -20.94
N PRO A 160 10.68 -11.12 -20.00
CA PRO A 160 10.34 -12.19 -19.06
C PRO A 160 9.48 -11.71 -17.89
N TYR A 161 8.89 -10.51 -17.94
CA TYR A 161 8.13 -9.94 -16.82
C TYR A 161 6.63 -10.05 -17.08
N GLY A 162 5.87 -10.39 -16.06
CA GLY A 162 4.41 -10.47 -16.12
C GLY A 162 3.74 -10.09 -14.81
N VAL A 163 2.41 -9.96 -14.85
CA VAL A 163 1.57 -9.75 -13.66
C VAL A 163 0.70 -10.98 -13.48
N SER A 164 0.85 -11.64 -12.34
CA SER A 164 0.00 -12.75 -11.92
C SER A 164 -1.21 -12.19 -11.19
N LEU A 165 -2.40 -12.48 -11.69
CA LEU A 165 -3.66 -12.09 -11.09
C LEU A 165 -4.30 -13.30 -10.41
N THR A 166 -4.67 -13.14 -9.15
CA THR A 166 -5.54 -14.08 -8.42
C THR A 166 -6.91 -13.45 -8.34
N PHE A 167 -7.93 -14.11 -8.87
CA PHE A 167 -9.31 -13.64 -8.76
C PHE A 167 -9.90 -13.94 -7.37
N THR A 168 -10.96 -13.22 -7.02
CA THR A 168 -11.87 -13.62 -5.94
C THR A 168 -12.65 -14.88 -6.35
N ASP A 169 -13.39 -15.50 -5.44
CA ASP A 169 -14.19 -16.68 -5.77
C ASP A 169 -15.24 -16.33 -6.86
N GLU A 170 -15.97 -15.23 -6.69
CA GLU A 170 -16.92 -14.72 -7.69
C GLU A 170 -16.23 -14.33 -9.01
N GLY A 171 -15.08 -13.65 -8.92
CA GLY A 171 -14.29 -13.29 -10.09
C GLY A 171 -13.77 -14.50 -10.85
N GLY A 172 -13.43 -15.58 -10.15
CA GLY A 172 -13.02 -16.86 -10.73
C GLY A 172 -14.13 -17.50 -11.55
N ASP A 173 -15.37 -17.49 -11.02
CA ASP A 173 -16.55 -17.99 -11.75
C ASP A 173 -16.83 -17.14 -13.00
N LYS A 174 -16.79 -15.80 -12.89
CA LYS A 174 -16.92 -14.91 -14.05
C LYS A 174 -15.83 -15.14 -15.09
N PHE A 175 -14.59 -15.35 -14.66
CA PHE A 175 -13.46 -15.61 -15.57
C PHE A 175 -13.60 -16.95 -16.28
N ALA A 176 -14.09 -17.98 -15.58
CA ALA A 176 -14.38 -19.28 -16.17
C ALA A 176 -15.49 -19.18 -17.24
N GLU A 177 -16.57 -18.45 -16.96
CA GLU A 177 -17.63 -18.20 -17.94
C GLU A 177 -17.12 -17.40 -19.15
N ALA A 178 -16.41 -16.29 -18.89
CA ALA A 178 -15.83 -15.44 -19.92
C ALA A 178 -14.93 -16.23 -20.88
N THR A 179 -14.05 -17.07 -20.34
CA THR A 179 -13.14 -17.90 -21.15
C THR A 179 -13.87 -19.03 -21.89
N ALA A 180 -14.88 -19.65 -21.28
CA ALA A 180 -15.69 -20.68 -21.93
C ALA A 180 -16.47 -20.14 -23.14
N ASN A 181 -17.00 -18.92 -23.02
CA ASN A 181 -17.77 -18.26 -24.09
C ASN A 181 -16.89 -17.68 -25.21
N ASN A 182 -15.58 -17.54 -24.97
CA ASN A 182 -14.64 -16.91 -25.90
C ASN A 182 -13.53 -17.85 -26.39
N ILE A 183 -13.79 -19.16 -26.47
CA ILE A 183 -12.81 -20.14 -26.98
C ILE A 183 -12.38 -19.78 -28.41
N GLY A 184 -11.06 -19.68 -28.62
CA GLY A 184 -10.47 -19.31 -29.90
C GLY A 184 -10.52 -17.80 -30.21
N SER A 185 -11.10 -17.00 -29.31
CA SER A 185 -11.14 -15.54 -29.40
C SER A 185 -10.22 -14.90 -28.36
N ARG A 186 -9.90 -13.61 -28.54
CA ARG A 186 -9.07 -12.85 -27.60
C ARG A 186 -9.96 -12.21 -26.54
N ILE A 187 -9.52 -12.33 -25.29
CA ILE A 187 -9.96 -11.46 -24.20
C ILE A 187 -8.90 -10.37 -24.06
N TYR A 188 -9.34 -9.12 -24.11
CA TYR A 188 -8.52 -7.94 -23.96
C TYR A 188 -8.47 -7.54 -22.49
N ILE A 189 -7.29 -7.14 -22.02
CA ILE A 189 -7.11 -6.55 -20.70
C ILE A 189 -6.83 -5.07 -20.95
N VAL A 190 -7.75 -4.21 -20.52
CA VAL A 190 -7.64 -2.75 -20.64
C VAL A 190 -7.29 -2.21 -19.26
N TYR A 191 -6.27 -1.35 -19.24
CA TYR A 191 -5.83 -0.60 -18.07
C TYR A 191 -5.65 0.86 -18.48
N ASP A 192 -6.29 1.75 -17.74
CA ASP A 192 -6.17 3.22 -17.85
C ASP A 192 -5.81 3.75 -16.47
#